data_AF-A0A9E1W0D7-F1
#
_entry.id   AF-A0A9E1W0D7-F1
#
_cell.length_a   1.000
_cell.length_b   1.000
_cell.length_c   1.000
_cell.angle_alpha   90.00
_cell.angle_beta   90.00
_cell.angle_gamma   90.00
#
_symmetry.space_group_name_H-M   'P 1'
#
loop_
_entity.id
_entity.type
_entity.pdbx_description
1 polymer ?
#
loop_
_entity_poly.entity_id
_entity_poly.type
_entity_poly.pdbx_seq_one_letter_code
_entity_poly.pdbx_strand_id
1 'polypeptide(L)'
;MLIFKKNIYDISNDSNPENGIQQYLDPYDFIFKSLTTDREIFNGLEQLPQQESQSHFKTLFPHASRFGSVSLLKIFSQSLLEGLVNKSRWYSMNAYHMTYLFDSLHGSYEEYSYLEPEERKEMFPNLKGEIIDFDHFLDNYFFGTAFLMNAERYNNMSAEEKKRLNLTDPCLFGVVNRLIPDGEETQFKTSVETPYSP
;
A
#
# COMPACT_ATOMS: atom_id res chain seq x y z
N MET A 1 -10.36 -2.98 -10.09
CA MET A 1 -9.13 -2.25 -10.39
C MET A 1 -9.03 -1.17 -9.34
N LEU A 2 -7.90 -1.09 -8.65
CA LEU A 2 -7.66 -0.11 -7.60
C LEU A 2 -7.24 1.23 -8.22
N ILE A 3 -7.74 2.32 -7.65
CA ILE A 3 -7.37 3.67 -8.08
C ILE A 3 -6.11 4.11 -7.35
N PHE A 4 -5.09 4.44 -8.13
CA PHE A 4 -3.82 5.05 -7.71
C PHE A 4 -3.69 6.42 -8.38
N LYS A 5 -2.63 7.17 -8.02
CA LYS A 5 -2.33 8.47 -8.62
C LYS A 5 -2.01 8.35 -10.11
N LYS A 6 -1.27 7.31 -10.51
CA LYS A 6 -1.00 6.92 -11.90
C LYS A 6 -1.59 5.56 -12.20
N ASN A 7 -1.94 5.32 -13.46
CA ASN A 7 -2.50 4.04 -13.88
C ASN A 7 -1.45 2.92 -13.78
N ILE A 8 -1.63 2.00 -12.83
CA ILE A 8 -0.77 0.81 -12.69
C ILE A 8 -1.12 -0.30 -13.68
N TYR A 9 -2.25 -0.20 -14.39
CA TYR A 9 -2.74 -1.26 -15.29
C TYR A 9 -2.28 -1.09 -16.74
N ASP A 10 -1.83 0.10 -17.10
CA ASP A 10 -1.31 0.38 -18.43
C ASP A 10 0.19 0.09 -18.45
N ILE A 11 0.54 -1.07 -19.02
CA ILE A 11 1.93 -1.40 -19.34
C ILE A 11 2.24 -0.65 -20.64
N SER A 12 2.68 0.61 -20.55
CA SER A 12 3.29 1.26 -21.70
C SER A 12 4.57 0.48 -22.02
N ASN A 13 4.59 -0.24 -23.15
CA ASN A 13 5.77 -0.95 -23.66
C ASN A 13 6.95 -0.02 -23.96
N ASP A 14 6.70 1.29 -23.96
CA ASP A 14 7.74 2.30 -24.02
C ASP A 14 8.13 2.69 -22.59
N SER A 15 9.44 2.72 -22.34
CA SER A 15 10.07 3.29 -21.16
C SER A 15 9.36 4.59 -20.81
N ASN A 16 8.51 4.56 -19.78
CA ASN A 16 7.73 5.73 -19.42
C ASN A 16 8.72 6.78 -18.92
N PRO A 17 8.97 7.87 -19.65
CA PRO A 17 10.03 8.82 -19.29
C PRO A 17 9.76 9.47 -17.92
N GLU A 18 8.52 9.41 -17.45
CA GLU A 18 8.13 9.81 -16.10
C GLU A 18 8.57 8.87 -14.98
N ASN A 19 8.91 7.62 -15.28
CA ASN A 19 9.47 6.65 -14.30
C ASN A 19 10.96 6.91 -14.01
N GLY A 20 11.55 7.94 -14.64
CA GLY A 20 12.92 8.37 -14.38
C GLY A 20 13.94 7.21 -14.44
N ILE A 21 14.47 6.86 -13.27
CA ILE A 21 15.55 5.86 -13.09
C ILE A 21 14.98 4.43 -13.00
N GLN A 22 13.68 4.25 -12.67
CA GLN A 22 13.04 2.95 -12.50
C GLN A 22 12.16 2.56 -13.70
N GLN A 23 12.72 2.61 -14.90
CA GLN A 23 11.95 2.32 -16.13
C GLN A 23 11.40 0.89 -16.19
N TYR A 24 11.93 -0.03 -15.38
CA TYR A 24 11.60 -1.45 -15.41
C TYR A 24 10.75 -1.94 -14.25
N LEU A 25 10.44 -1.09 -13.26
CA LEU A 25 9.55 -1.49 -12.17
C LEU A 25 8.11 -1.48 -12.70
N ASP A 26 7.53 -2.67 -12.84
CA ASP A 26 6.10 -2.82 -13.08
C ASP A 26 5.37 -2.60 -11.74
N PRO A 27 4.60 -1.51 -11.59
CA PRO A 27 3.92 -1.23 -10.33
C PRO A 27 2.82 -2.25 -10.00
N TYR A 28 2.18 -2.82 -11.03
CA TYR A 28 1.18 -3.86 -10.82
C TYR A 28 1.82 -5.14 -10.30
N ASP A 29 2.94 -5.58 -10.91
CA ASP A 29 3.66 -6.78 -10.44
C ASP A 29 4.20 -6.60 -9.02
N PHE A 30 4.72 -5.41 -8.70
CA PHE A 30 5.19 -5.09 -7.34
C PHE A 30 4.07 -5.22 -6.30
N ILE A 31 2.94 -4.56 -6.54
CA ILE A 31 1.77 -4.62 -5.64
C ILE A 31 1.21 -6.06 -5.57
N PHE A 32 1.10 -6.73 -6.70
CA PHE A 32 0.54 -8.08 -6.77
C PHE A 32 1.37 -9.08 -5.96
N LYS A 33 2.70 -9.03 -6.10
CA LYS A 33 3.61 -9.91 -5.34
C LYS A 33 3.56 -9.60 -3.85
N SER A 34 3.65 -8.34 -3.44
CA SER A 34 3.56 -7.95 -2.02
C SER A 34 2.28 -8.44 -1.36
N LEU A 35 1.12 -8.23 -2.00
CA LEU A 35 -0.16 -8.71 -1.47
C LEU A 35 -0.28 -10.24 -1.48
N THR A 36 0.39 -10.93 -2.39
CA THR A 36 0.41 -12.39 -2.44
C THR A 36 1.27 -12.96 -1.31
N THR A 37 2.46 -12.41 -1.08
CA THR A 37 3.35 -12.77 0.04
C THR A 37 2.66 -12.57 1.38
N ASP A 38 1.90 -11.49 1.55
CA ASP A 38 1.15 -11.23 2.78
C ASP A 38 0.19 -12.36 3.16
N ARG A 39 -0.35 -13.11 2.18
CA ARG A 39 -1.21 -14.26 2.48
C ARG A 39 -0.45 -15.36 3.21
N GLU A 40 0.80 -15.60 2.82
CA GLU A 40 1.68 -16.57 3.47
C GLU A 40 2.06 -16.08 4.86
N ILE A 41 2.34 -14.78 5.00
CA ILE A 41 2.58 -14.14 6.29
C ILE A 41 1.40 -14.34 7.24
N PHE A 42 0.17 -14.04 6.83
CA PHE A 42 -1.01 -14.22 7.69
C PHE A 42 -1.24 -15.68 8.07
N ASN A 43 -1.04 -16.61 7.14
CA ASN A 43 -1.11 -18.05 7.44
C ASN A 43 -0.06 -18.45 8.48
N GLY A 44 1.17 -17.93 8.37
CA GLY A 44 2.24 -18.16 9.34
C GLY A 44 1.92 -17.58 10.72
N LEU A 45 1.43 -16.34 10.78
CA LEU A 45 1.03 -15.68 12.02
C LEU A 45 -0.07 -16.44 12.78
N GLU A 46 -0.98 -17.13 12.07
CA GLU A 46 -2.05 -17.93 12.66
C GLU A 46 -1.55 -19.24 13.30
N GLN A 47 -0.37 -19.73 12.92
CA GLN A 47 0.24 -20.94 13.50
C GLN A 47 1.09 -20.66 14.76
N LEU A 48 1.42 -19.39 15.00
CA LEU A 48 2.27 -18.99 16.13
C LEU A 48 1.46 -18.83 17.43
N PRO A 49 2.10 -19.03 18.61
CA PRO A 49 1.52 -18.61 19.88
C PRO A 49 1.11 -17.14 19.86
N GLN A 50 0.00 -16.79 20.53
CA GLN A 50 -0.62 -15.46 20.43
C GLN A 50 0.35 -14.28 20.70
N GLN A 51 1.21 -14.39 21.71
CA GLN A 51 2.17 -13.32 22.05
C GLN A 51 3.24 -13.14 20.97
N GLU A 52 3.75 -14.25 20.42
CA GLU A 52 4.72 -14.25 19.34
C GLU A 52 4.08 -13.69 18.07
N SER A 53 2.90 -14.21 17.69
CA SER A 53 2.10 -13.70 16.57
C SER A 53 1.89 -12.19 16.65
N GLN A 54 1.52 -11.65 17.82
CA GLN A 54 1.35 -10.21 17.99
C GLN A 54 2.64 -9.41 17.86
N SER A 55 3.77 -9.95 18.34
CA SER A 55 5.07 -9.31 18.20
C SER A 55 5.50 -9.24 16.74
N HIS A 56 5.44 -10.37 16.04
CA HIS A 56 5.78 -10.47 14.62
C HIS A 56 4.86 -9.59 13.76
N PHE A 57 3.55 -9.60 14.03
CA PHE A 57 2.57 -8.76 13.34
C PHE A 57 2.91 -7.26 13.43
N LYS A 58 3.33 -6.78 14.60
CA LYS A 58 3.73 -5.36 14.79
C LYS A 58 5.02 -5.01 14.07
N THR A 59 5.94 -5.95 13.94
CA THR A 59 7.18 -5.76 13.18
C THR A 59 6.92 -5.72 11.68
N LEU A 60 6.08 -6.63 11.18
CA LEU A 60 5.76 -6.75 9.75
C LEU A 60 4.84 -5.62 9.26
N PHE A 61 3.91 -5.15 10.10
CA PHE A 61 2.96 -4.09 9.76
C PHE A 61 3.01 -2.94 10.78
N PRO A 62 4.12 -2.18 10.85
CA PRO A 62 4.38 -1.23 11.94
C PRO A 62 3.42 -0.03 12.00
N HIS A 63 2.77 0.31 10.89
CA HIS A 63 1.79 1.40 10.83
C HIS A 63 0.37 0.85 10.96
N ALA A 64 0.04 -0.18 10.19
CA ALA A 64 -1.31 -0.71 10.10
C ALA A 64 -1.72 -1.53 11.34
N SER A 65 -0.75 -2.13 12.05
CA SER A 65 -0.99 -2.76 13.37
C SER A 65 -1.39 -1.78 14.47
N ARG A 66 -1.26 -0.46 14.24
CA ARG A 66 -1.66 0.56 15.23
C ARG A 66 -3.17 0.72 15.32
N PHE A 67 -3.90 0.47 14.24
CA PHE A 67 -5.36 0.55 14.19
C PHE A 67 -6.02 -0.81 13.95
N GLY A 68 -5.25 -1.88 13.73
CA GLY A 68 -5.82 -3.15 13.29
C GLY A 68 -5.22 -4.37 13.94
N SER A 69 -5.94 -5.47 13.76
CA SER A 69 -5.58 -6.82 14.21
C SER A 69 -5.15 -7.69 13.02
N VAL A 70 -4.55 -8.85 13.30
CA VAL A 70 -4.22 -9.85 12.28
C VAL A 70 -5.43 -10.15 11.39
N SER A 71 -6.61 -10.38 11.99
CA SER A 71 -7.84 -10.70 11.25
C SER A 71 -8.32 -9.54 10.38
N LEU A 72 -8.23 -8.30 10.85
CA LEU A 72 -8.63 -7.13 10.07
C LEU A 72 -7.68 -6.91 8.88
N LEU A 73 -6.38 -7.05 9.10
CA LEU A 73 -5.37 -6.82 8.07
C LEU A 73 -5.40 -7.94 7.01
N LYS A 74 -5.77 -9.16 7.40
CA LYS A 74 -6.11 -10.25 6.46
C LYS A 74 -7.28 -9.89 5.54
N ILE A 75 -8.30 -9.19 6.05
CA ILE A 75 -9.43 -8.69 5.23
C ILE A 75 -8.95 -7.63 4.24
N PHE A 76 -8.07 -6.72 4.66
CA PHE A 76 -7.46 -5.73 3.75
C PHE A 76 -6.62 -6.37 2.67
N SER A 77 -5.77 -7.33 3.02
CA SER A 77 -4.98 -8.13 2.08
C SER A 77 -5.86 -8.78 1.01
N GLN A 78 -6.90 -9.49 1.44
CA GLN A 78 -7.82 -10.17 0.54
C GLN A 78 -8.55 -9.16 -0.36
N SER A 79 -9.13 -8.11 0.24
CA SER A 79 -9.90 -7.12 -0.50
C SER A 79 -9.02 -6.41 -1.51
N LEU A 80 -7.81 -5.98 -1.14
CA LEU A 80 -6.89 -5.31 -2.05
C LEU A 80 -6.46 -6.21 -3.20
N LEU A 81 -6.17 -7.49 -2.94
CA LEU A 81 -5.83 -8.43 -4.01
C LEU A 81 -7.01 -8.64 -4.98
N GLU A 82 -8.23 -8.82 -4.45
CA GLU A 82 -9.45 -8.92 -5.26
C GLU A 82 -9.72 -7.65 -6.07
N GLY A 83 -9.59 -6.49 -5.43
CA GLY A 83 -9.72 -5.17 -6.04
C GLY A 83 -8.67 -4.92 -7.12
N LEU A 84 -7.44 -5.40 -6.90
CA LEU A 84 -6.32 -5.28 -7.84
C LEU A 84 -6.62 -6.05 -9.12
N VAL A 85 -7.08 -7.31 -9.03
CA VAL A 85 -7.30 -8.17 -10.20
C VAL A 85 -8.66 -8.00 -10.88
N ASN A 86 -9.63 -7.36 -10.23
CA ASN A 86 -10.98 -7.20 -10.76
C ASN A 86 -11.04 -6.17 -11.92
N LYS A 87 -11.13 -6.63 -13.17
CA LYS A 87 -11.17 -5.74 -14.35
C LYS A 87 -12.51 -5.06 -14.65
N SER A 88 -13.55 -5.28 -13.84
CA SER A 88 -14.92 -4.81 -14.14
C SER A 88 -15.30 -3.48 -13.49
N ARG A 89 -14.58 -3.07 -12.44
CA ARG A 89 -14.92 -1.88 -11.63
C ARG A 89 -13.67 -1.17 -11.14
N TRP A 90 -13.81 0.13 -10.90
CA TRP A 90 -12.78 0.95 -10.25
C TRP A 90 -13.10 1.15 -8.78
N TYR A 91 -12.09 1.03 -7.92
CA TYR A 91 -12.23 1.09 -6.46
C TYR A 91 -11.34 2.19 -5.88
N SER A 92 -11.95 3.13 -5.16
CA SER A 92 -11.21 4.10 -4.36
C SER A 92 -10.81 3.48 -3.02
N MET A 93 -9.54 3.65 -2.68
CA MET A 93 -8.97 3.28 -1.39
C MET A 93 -8.98 4.49 -0.46
N ASN A 94 -9.24 4.27 0.83
CA ASN A 94 -9.09 5.29 1.88
C ASN A 94 -7.74 5.15 2.59
N ALA A 95 -7.48 6.03 3.56
CA ALA A 95 -6.25 6.03 4.35
C ALA A 95 -5.92 4.69 5.03
N TYR A 96 -6.91 3.91 5.50
CA TYR A 96 -6.65 2.61 6.13
C TYR A 96 -6.07 1.61 5.13
N HIS A 97 -6.71 1.50 3.96
CA HIS A 97 -6.24 0.64 2.86
C HIS A 97 -4.84 1.06 2.41
N MET A 98 -4.60 2.36 2.23
CA MET A 98 -3.30 2.90 1.83
C MET A 98 -2.21 2.66 2.88
N THR A 99 -2.55 2.72 4.17
CA THR A 99 -1.56 2.47 5.24
C THR A 99 -1.15 1.00 5.29
N TYR A 100 -2.10 0.07 5.15
CA TYR A 100 -1.76 -1.34 5.04
C TYR A 100 -0.95 -1.64 3.79
N LEU A 101 -1.37 -1.10 2.63
CA LEU A 101 -0.63 -1.28 1.38
C LEU A 101 0.80 -0.72 1.49
N PHE A 102 0.99 0.41 2.16
CA PHE A 102 2.32 0.97 2.43
C PHE A 102 3.19 -0.02 3.20
N ASP A 103 2.70 -0.59 4.31
CA ASP A 103 3.46 -1.56 5.10
C ASP A 103 3.82 -2.81 4.28
N SER A 104 2.86 -3.34 3.51
CA SER A 104 3.04 -4.50 2.62
C SER A 104 4.16 -4.27 1.60
N LEU A 105 4.09 -3.14 0.89
CA LEU A 105 5.08 -2.77 -0.12
C LEU A 105 6.45 -2.47 0.51
N HIS A 106 6.47 -1.78 1.65
CA HIS A 106 7.71 -1.47 2.36
C HIS A 106 8.42 -2.76 2.81
N GLY A 107 7.67 -3.75 3.32
CA GLY A 107 8.23 -5.04 3.69
C GLY A 107 8.87 -5.77 2.50
N SER A 108 8.17 -5.81 1.36
CA SER A 108 8.74 -6.40 0.13
C SER A 108 9.95 -5.63 -0.40
N TYR A 109 9.93 -4.30 -0.31
CA TYR A 109 11.05 -3.45 -0.67
C TYR A 109 12.26 -3.70 0.23
N GLU A 110 12.07 -3.76 1.56
CA GLU A 110 13.16 -4.02 2.50
C GLU A 110 13.79 -5.38 2.23
N GLU A 111 12.97 -6.43 2.10
CA GLU A 111 13.45 -7.78 1.73
C GLU A 111 14.28 -7.73 0.45
N TYR A 112 13.74 -7.14 -0.62
CA TYR A 112 14.43 -6.98 -1.90
C TYR A 112 15.75 -6.20 -1.79
N SER A 113 15.79 -5.17 -0.95
CA SER A 113 16.96 -4.31 -0.78
C SER A 113 18.16 -5.05 -0.18
N TYR A 114 17.90 -6.07 0.65
CA TYR A 114 18.94 -6.91 1.27
C TYR A 114 19.44 -8.05 0.37
N LEU A 115 18.75 -8.37 -0.73
CA LEU A 115 19.13 -9.42 -1.66
C LEU A 115 20.33 -9.02 -2.55
N GLU A 116 21.13 -10.01 -2.94
CA GLU A 116 22.16 -9.84 -3.95
C GLU A 116 21.53 -9.72 -5.37
N PRO A 117 22.24 -9.15 -6.36
CA PRO A 117 21.66 -8.88 -7.68
C PRO A 117 21.04 -10.09 -8.41
N GLU A 118 21.55 -11.31 -8.21
CA GLU A 118 20.94 -12.51 -8.82
C GLU A 118 19.64 -12.92 -8.12
N GLU A 119 19.59 -12.88 -6.79
CA GLU A 119 18.37 -13.16 -6.01
C GLU A 119 17.27 -12.11 -6.30
N ARG A 120 17.68 -10.85 -6.49
CA ARG A 120 16.78 -9.78 -6.96
C ARG A 120 16.15 -10.09 -8.32
N LYS A 121 16.88 -10.71 -9.25
CA LYS A 121 16.33 -11.12 -10.55
C LYS A 121 15.36 -12.29 -10.41
N GLU A 122 15.53 -13.14 -9.41
CA GLU A 122 14.55 -14.19 -9.13
C GLU A 122 13.24 -13.60 -8.59
N MET A 123 13.34 -12.63 -7.65
CA MET A 123 12.17 -11.98 -7.05
C MET A 123 11.43 -11.07 -8.05
N PHE A 124 12.15 -10.20 -8.77
CA PHE A 124 11.61 -9.29 -9.79
C PHE A 124 12.47 -9.32 -11.06
N PRO A 125 12.19 -10.27 -11.99
CA PRO A 125 13.00 -10.44 -13.21
C PRO A 125 13.09 -9.18 -14.07
N ASN A 126 12.02 -8.39 -14.13
CA ASN A 126 11.95 -7.17 -14.93
C ASN A 126 12.99 -6.13 -14.50
N LEU A 127 13.31 -6.07 -13.20
CA LEU A 127 14.28 -5.13 -12.65
C LEU A 127 15.73 -5.49 -12.95
N LYS A 128 16.01 -6.69 -13.48
CA LYS A 128 17.37 -7.14 -13.86
C LYS A 128 18.42 -7.01 -12.73
N GLY A 129 17.98 -7.00 -11.47
CA GLY A 129 18.83 -6.86 -10.28
C GLY A 129 19.06 -5.42 -9.82
N GLU A 130 18.46 -4.43 -10.48
CA GLU A 130 18.53 -3.02 -10.09
C GLU A 130 17.79 -2.75 -8.77
N ILE A 131 18.19 -1.71 -8.05
CA ILE A 131 17.53 -1.33 -6.79
C ILE A 131 16.14 -0.74 -7.02
N ILE A 132 15.27 -0.92 -6.03
CA ILE A 132 13.98 -0.22 -5.99
C ILE A 132 14.18 1.13 -5.28
N ASP A 133 13.88 2.23 -5.96
CA ASP A 133 13.65 3.55 -5.37
C ASP A 133 12.20 3.61 -4.85
N PHE A 134 12.03 3.28 -3.57
CA PHE A 134 10.70 3.23 -2.96
C PHE A 134 10.06 4.62 -2.83
N ASP A 135 10.86 5.67 -2.59
CA ASP A 135 10.36 7.04 -2.50
C ASP A 135 9.79 7.49 -3.86
N HIS A 136 10.49 7.18 -4.96
CA HIS A 136 9.98 7.43 -6.30
C HIS A 136 8.67 6.67 -6.58
N PHE A 137 8.56 5.42 -6.13
CA PHE A 137 7.32 4.64 -6.25
C PHE A 137 6.15 5.33 -5.53
N LEU A 138 6.36 5.75 -4.28
CA LEU A 138 5.33 6.44 -3.49
C LEU A 138 4.90 7.75 -4.15
N ASP A 139 5.85 8.58 -4.62
CA ASP A 139 5.54 9.85 -5.27
C ASP A 139 4.72 9.71 -6.55
N ASN A 140 4.89 8.60 -7.28
CA ASN A 140 4.18 8.35 -8.53
C ASN A 140 2.80 7.71 -8.31
N TYR A 141 2.66 6.80 -7.35
CA TYR A 141 1.46 5.97 -7.25
C TYR A 141 0.57 6.30 -6.04
N PHE A 142 1.12 6.84 -4.95
CA PHE A 142 0.32 7.24 -3.79
C PHE A 142 -0.20 8.67 -3.93
N PHE A 143 -1.45 8.91 -3.51
CA PHE A 143 -2.00 10.26 -3.42
C PHE A 143 -1.33 11.10 -2.31
N GLY A 144 -0.71 10.41 -1.34
CA GLY A 144 0.10 10.99 -0.28
C GLY A 144 0.33 9.98 0.85
N THR A 145 1.29 10.28 1.72
CA THR A 145 1.69 9.44 2.87
C THR A 145 1.29 10.08 4.21
N ALA A 146 0.26 10.92 4.20
CA ALA A 146 -0.19 11.65 5.40
C ALA A 146 -0.58 10.73 6.56
N PHE A 147 -0.91 9.47 6.29
CA PHE A 147 -1.16 8.45 7.32
C PHE A 147 0.07 8.11 8.18
N LEU A 148 1.28 8.46 7.73
CA LEU A 148 2.52 8.34 8.51
C LEU A 148 2.73 9.51 9.49
N MET A 149 1.86 10.52 9.45
CA MET A 149 2.01 11.73 10.24
C MET A 149 1.82 11.47 11.75
N ASN A 150 2.58 12.20 12.55
CA ASN A 150 2.39 12.22 13.99
C ASN A 150 1.01 12.83 14.36
N ALA A 151 0.29 12.18 15.29
CA ALA A 151 -1.05 12.58 15.71
C ALA A 151 -1.13 13.96 16.35
N GLU A 152 -0.16 14.32 17.20
CA GLU A 152 -0.10 15.65 17.81
C GLU A 152 0.05 16.73 16.74
N ARG A 153 0.96 16.51 15.78
CA ARG A 153 1.14 17.42 14.64
C ARG A 153 -0.15 17.57 13.84
N TYR A 154 -0.82 16.47 13.49
CA TYR A 154 -2.07 16.51 12.71
C TYR A 154 -3.22 17.18 13.47
N ASN A 155 -3.35 16.90 14.76
CA ASN A 155 -4.44 17.45 15.59
C ASN A 155 -4.26 18.95 15.86
N ASN A 156 -3.01 19.44 15.89
CA ASN A 156 -2.70 20.85 16.08
C ASN A 156 -2.81 21.71 14.80
N MET A 157 -3.01 21.10 13.62
CA MET A 157 -3.22 21.86 12.38
C MET A 157 -4.63 22.44 12.31
N SER A 158 -4.72 23.69 11.84
CA SER A 158 -5.98 24.34 11.47
C SER A 158 -6.67 23.64 10.30
N ALA A 159 -7.98 23.89 10.12
CA ALA A 159 -8.73 23.35 9.00
C ALA A 159 -8.20 23.88 7.65
N GLU A 160 -7.75 25.13 7.62
CA GLU A 160 -7.16 25.79 6.45
C GLU A 160 -5.83 25.14 6.06
N GLU A 161 -4.98 24.82 7.04
CA GLU A 161 -3.72 24.12 6.80
C GLU A 161 -3.93 22.71 6.26
N LYS A 162 -4.90 21.97 6.83
CA LYS A 162 -5.26 20.62 6.36
C LYS A 162 -5.73 20.66 4.91
N LYS A 163 -6.60 21.61 4.56
CA LYS A 163 -7.05 21.82 3.17
C LYS A 163 -5.88 22.16 2.24
N ARG A 164 -4.99 23.08 2.65
CA ARG A 164 -3.82 23.48 1.86
C ARG A 164 -2.88 22.30 1.57
N LEU A 165 -2.74 21.38 2.52
CA LEU A 165 -1.90 20.18 2.40
C LEU A 165 -2.63 18.96 1.80
N ASN A 166 -3.85 19.14 1.28
CA ASN A 166 -4.68 18.08 0.73
C ASN A 166 -4.94 16.91 1.72
N LEU A 167 -5.04 17.23 3.01
CA LEU A 167 -5.30 16.27 4.10
C LEU A 167 -6.81 16.09 4.31
N THR A 168 -7.53 15.76 3.24
CA THR A 168 -8.99 15.79 3.20
C THR A 168 -9.65 14.41 3.16
N ASP A 169 -8.87 13.32 3.17
CA ASP A 169 -9.42 11.97 3.31
C ASP A 169 -10.13 11.84 4.67
N PRO A 170 -11.45 11.51 4.70
CA PRO A 170 -12.21 11.39 5.94
C PRO A 170 -11.62 10.36 6.93
N CYS A 171 -11.01 9.29 6.43
CA CYS A 171 -10.45 8.21 7.25
C CYS A 171 -9.05 8.56 7.79
N LEU A 172 -8.42 9.63 7.29
CA LEU A 172 -7.07 10.02 7.71
C LEU A 172 -6.99 10.33 9.21
N PHE A 173 -8.00 10.99 9.77
CA PHE A 173 -8.06 11.24 11.20
C PHE A 173 -8.04 9.94 12.00
N GLY A 174 -8.79 8.93 11.57
CA GLY A 174 -8.87 7.64 12.22
C GLY A 174 -7.53 6.91 12.23
N VAL A 175 -6.89 6.81 11.06
CA VAL A 175 -5.55 6.21 10.94
C VAL A 175 -4.52 6.90 11.83
N VAL A 176 -4.43 8.23 11.74
CA VAL A 176 -3.44 9.03 12.48
C VAL A 176 -3.66 8.90 13.99
N ASN A 177 -4.92 8.86 14.44
CA ASN A 177 -5.29 8.69 15.84
C ASN A 177 -5.48 7.23 16.27
N ARG A 178 -5.09 6.27 15.42
CA ARG A 178 -5.07 4.83 15.73
C ARG A 178 -6.46 4.26 16.07
N LEU A 179 -7.50 4.79 15.44
CA LEU A 179 -8.86 4.32 15.58
C LEU A 179 -9.07 3.09 14.69
N ILE A 180 -9.76 2.07 15.20
CA ILE A 180 -10.11 0.89 14.42
C ILE A 180 -11.17 1.30 13.39
N PRO A 181 -10.99 0.96 12.09
CA PRO A 181 -11.98 1.29 11.06
C PRO A 181 -13.31 0.59 11.33
N ASP A 182 -14.40 1.28 10.99
CA ASP A 182 -15.73 0.67 11.01
C ASP A 182 -16.01 -0.20 9.77
N GLY A 183 -17.21 -0.81 9.73
CA GLY A 183 -17.61 -1.68 8.64
C GLY A 183 -17.67 -1.00 7.26
N GLU A 184 -17.91 0.31 7.19
CA GLU A 184 -17.89 1.06 5.93
C GLU A 184 -16.46 1.43 5.53
N GLU A 185 -15.63 1.83 6.50
CA GLU A 185 -14.23 2.17 6.29
C GLU A 185 -13.35 0.98 5.89
N THR A 186 -13.81 -0.24 6.18
CA THR A 186 -13.16 -1.48 5.72
C THR A 186 -13.48 -1.89 4.29
N GLN A 187 -14.43 -1.23 3.64
CA GLN A 187 -14.86 -1.56 2.28
C GLN A 187 -14.36 -0.53 1.27
N PHE A 188 -14.15 -0.97 0.03
CA PHE A 188 -13.90 -0.04 -1.06
C PHE A 188 -15.14 0.74 -1.46
N LYS A 189 -14.92 2.00 -1.83
CA LYS A 189 -15.94 2.78 -2.55
C LYS A 189 -15.78 2.53 -4.04
N THR A 190 -16.85 2.07 -4.69
CA THR A 190 -16.85 1.90 -6.14
C THR A 190 -16.90 3.27 -6.81
N SER A 191 -15.99 3.54 -7.73
CA SER A 191 -16.03 4.73 -8.58
C SER A 191 -16.99 4.52 -9.74
N VAL A 192 -17.83 5.52 -10.00
CA VAL A 192 -18.69 5.59 -11.20
C VAL A 192 -17.95 6.18 -12.40
N GLU A 193 -16.86 6.90 -12.15
CA GLU A 193 -16.04 7.54 -13.17
C GLU A 193 -14.85 6.66 -13.54
N THR A 194 -14.39 6.80 -14.79
CA THR A 194 -13.15 6.16 -15.25
C THR A 194 -11.99 7.07 -14.83
N PRO A 195 -11.14 6.65 -13.88
CA PRO A 195 -10.19 7.54 -13.20
C PRO A 195 -9.04 8.00 -14.11
N TYR A 196 -8.73 7.22 -15.13
CA TYR A 196 -7.69 7.51 -16.11
C TYR A 196 -8.38 7.78 -17.44
N SER A 197 -8.25 9.01 -17.93
CA SER A 197 -8.65 9.36 -19.29
C SER A 197 -7.52 8.99 -20.25
N PRO A 198 -7.82 8.50 -21.46
CA PRO A 198 -6.81 8.32 -22.51
C PRO A 198 -6.21 9.65 -22.98
#